data_AF-A0A9E1U7F7-F1
#
_entry.id   AF-A0A9E1U7F7-F1
#
_cell.length_a   1.000
_cell.length_b   1.000
_cell.length_c   1.000
_cell.angle_alpha   90.00
_cell.angle_beta   90.00
_cell.angle_gamma   90.00
#
_symmetry.space_group_name_H-M   'P 1'
#
loop_
_entity.id
_entity.type
_entity.pdbx_description
1 polymer ?
#
loop_
_entity_poly.entity_id
_entity_poly.type
_entity_poly.pdbx_seq_one_letter_code
_entity_poly.pdbx_strand_id
1 'polypeptide(L)'
;CFQLGQAIRRALDEYDEDLNVQIWGTGGMTHQLQGPRAGLINKQWDSKFLDKLIDDPDAASAIPHIEYVREAGREGIELVMWLIARGAMSDVAGGSKPTVRHRFYHVPASNTAVGHLILENGISA
;
A
#
# COMPACT_ATOMS: atom_id res chain seq x y z
N CYS A 1 -8.56 -6.18 4.00
CA CYS A 1 -8.29 -4.98 3.18
C CYS A 1 -8.10 -5.32 1.70
N PHE A 2 -7.19 -6.22 1.34
CA PHE A 2 -6.91 -6.55 -0.06
C PHE A 2 -8.14 -7.00 -0.88
N GLN A 3 -8.95 -7.92 -0.35
CA GLN A 3 -10.20 -8.37 -0.99
C GLN A 3 -11.25 -7.26 -1.18
N LEU A 4 -11.23 -6.21 -0.34
CA LEU A 4 -12.08 -5.04 -0.54
C LEU A 4 -11.64 -4.27 -1.80
N GLY A 5 -10.33 -4.13 -2.03
CA GLY A 5 -9.79 -3.58 -3.28
C GLY A 5 -10.26 -4.37 -4.50
N GLN A 6 -10.23 -5.70 -4.42
CA GLN A 6 -10.72 -6.55 -5.51
C GLN A 6 -12.21 -6.36 -5.78
N ALA A 7 -13.01 -6.15 -4.73
CA ALA A 7 -14.43 -5.81 -4.87
C ALA A 7 -14.65 -4.43 -5.49
N ILE A 8 -13.85 -3.43 -5.11
CA ILE A 8 -13.86 -2.10 -5.72
C ILE A 8 -13.56 -2.20 -7.22
N ARG A 9 -12.54 -2.99 -7.62
CA ARG A 9 -12.23 -3.17 -9.04
C ARG A 9 -13.41 -3.73 -9.84
N ARG A 10 -14.04 -4.80 -9.36
CA ARG A 10 -15.23 -5.36 -10.03
C ARG A 10 -16.36 -4.34 -10.17
N ALA A 11 -16.60 -3.53 -9.13
CA ALA A 11 -17.60 -2.47 -9.19
C ALA A 11 -17.24 -1.36 -10.21
N LEU A 12 -15.95 -1.06 -10.38
CA LEU A 12 -15.49 -0.12 -11.41
C LEU A 12 -15.60 -0.70 -12.82
N ASP A 13 -15.29 -1.99 -13.01
CA ASP A 13 -15.41 -2.67 -14.30
C ASP A 13 -16.89 -2.80 -14.76
N GLU A 14 -17.84 -2.76 -13.83
CA GLU A 14 -19.29 -2.76 -14.09
C GLU A 14 -19.90 -1.36 -14.26
N TYR A 15 -19.10 -0.28 -14.13
CA TYR A 15 -19.59 1.08 -14.25
C TYR A 15 -19.74 1.49 -15.73
N ASP A 16 -20.90 2.05 -16.10
CA ASP A 16 -21.28 2.28 -17.50
C ASP A 16 -20.51 3.42 -18.21
N GLU A 17 -19.86 4.29 -17.45
CA GLU A 17 -19.13 5.44 -18.02
C GLU A 17 -17.62 5.17 -18.14
N ASP A 18 -17.03 5.61 -19.25
CA ASP A 18 -15.59 5.58 -19.48
C ASP A 18 -14.88 6.70 -18.70
N LEU A 19 -14.55 6.41 -17.43
CA LEU A 19 -13.87 7.32 -16.53
C LEU A 19 -12.43 6.89 -16.26
N ASN A 20 -11.52 7.86 -16.20
CA ASN A 20 -10.19 7.65 -15.64
C ASN A 20 -10.26 7.73 -14.10
N VAL A 21 -10.36 6.58 -13.45
CA VAL A 21 -10.48 6.46 -11.99
C VAL A 21 -9.11 6.20 -11.34
N GLN A 22 -8.82 6.93 -10.26
CA GLN A 22 -7.64 6.68 -9.42
C GLN A 22 -8.08 6.25 -8.01
N ILE A 23 -7.32 5.34 -7.39
CA ILE A 23 -7.59 4.84 -6.03
C ILE A 23 -6.38 5.12 -5.16
N TRP A 24 -6.60 5.82 -4.06
CA TRP A 24 -5.53 6.31 -3.20
C TRP A 24 -5.58 5.60 -1.84
N GLY A 25 -4.52 4.86 -1.52
CA GLY A 25 -4.29 4.33 -0.18
C GLY A 25 -3.38 5.30 0.57
N THR A 26 -3.91 5.96 1.61
CA THR A 26 -3.17 6.95 2.39
C THR A 26 -2.84 6.43 3.78
N GLY A 27 -2.03 7.19 4.54
CA GLY A 27 -1.55 6.80 5.86
C GLY A 27 -0.17 6.13 5.84
N GLY A 28 0.38 5.90 7.03
CA GLY A 28 1.72 5.32 7.20
C GLY A 28 2.87 6.32 6.96
N MET A 29 4.12 5.86 6.81
CA MET A 29 4.56 4.45 6.91
C MET A 29 4.95 4.09 8.34
N THR A 30 6.17 3.61 8.60
CA THR A 30 6.61 3.36 9.98
C THR A 30 6.52 4.63 10.82
N HIS A 31 5.84 4.53 11.96
CA HIS A 31 5.79 5.53 13.01
C HIS A 31 5.19 4.98 14.28
N GLN A 32 5.57 5.59 15.40
CA GLN A 32 4.85 5.43 16.66
C GLN A 32 4.67 6.77 17.36
N LEU A 33 3.44 7.11 17.74
CA LEU A 33 3.10 8.41 18.33
C LEU A 33 3.00 8.39 19.86
N GLN A 34 2.96 7.21 20.47
CA GLN A 34 2.67 7.07 21.90
C GLN A 34 3.66 6.19 22.67
N GLY A 35 3.77 6.48 23.96
CA GLY A 35 4.56 5.72 24.93
C GLY A 35 6.08 5.87 24.77
N PRO A 36 6.87 5.08 25.51
CA PRO A 36 8.33 5.19 25.52
C PRO A 36 9.00 4.88 24.17
N ARG A 37 8.29 4.22 23.25
CA ARG A 37 8.76 3.84 21.91
C ARG A 37 8.27 4.83 20.83
N ALA A 38 7.72 5.99 21.22
CA ALA A 38 7.36 7.04 20.27
C ALA A 38 8.59 7.53 19.48
N GLY A 39 8.40 7.87 18.21
CA GLY A 39 9.48 8.24 17.28
C GLY A 39 10.16 7.05 16.58
N LEU A 40 9.63 5.83 16.74
CA LEU A 40 10.13 4.67 16.00
C LEU A 40 10.02 4.88 14.48
N ILE A 41 11.11 4.58 13.78
CA ILE A 41 11.17 4.48 12.32
C ILE A 41 11.89 3.18 11.95
N ASN A 42 11.40 2.47 10.94
CA ASN A 42 12.04 1.25 10.43
C ASN A 42 12.07 1.24 8.89
N LYS A 43 13.08 1.92 8.34
CA LYS A 43 13.28 2.06 6.89
C LYS A 43 13.37 0.71 6.16
N GLN A 44 13.96 -0.29 6.80
CA GLN A 44 14.12 -1.62 6.20
C GLN A 44 12.76 -2.32 6.04
N TRP A 45 11.91 -2.22 7.07
CA TRP A 45 10.53 -2.70 6.99
C TRP A 45 9.75 -1.99 5.89
N ASP A 46 9.79 -0.66 5.87
CA ASP A 46 9.06 0.14 4.88
C ASP A 46 9.46 -0.20 3.44
N SER A 47 10.77 -0.36 3.20
CA SER A 47 11.28 -0.71 1.88
C SER A 47 10.79 -2.11 1.45
N LYS A 48 10.84 -3.10 2.35
CA LYS A 48 10.32 -4.45 2.12
C LYS A 48 8.81 -4.48 1.92
N PHE A 49 8.06 -3.66 2.66
CA PHE A 49 6.62 -3.55 2.51
C PHE A 49 6.27 -2.99 1.12
N LEU A 50 6.92 -1.91 0.70
CA LEU A 50 6.72 -1.33 -0.64
C LEU A 50 7.11 -2.32 -1.76
N ASP A 51 8.24 -3.03 -1.62
CA ASP A 51 8.65 -4.05 -2.60
C ASP A 51 7.60 -5.16 -2.70
N LYS A 52 7.15 -5.68 -1.56
CA LYS A 52 6.11 -6.72 -1.49
C LYS A 52 4.78 -6.22 -2.04
N LEU A 53 4.40 -4.97 -1.75
CA LEU A 53 3.17 -4.38 -2.29
C LEU A 53 3.20 -4.33 -3.83
N ILE A 54 4.36 -4.11 -4.44
CA ILE A 54 4.53 -4.08 -5.89
C ILE A 54 4.54 -5.50 -6.48
N ASP A 55 5.38 -6.37 -5.92
CA ASP A 55 5.76 -7.64 -6.53
C ASP A 55 4.89 -8.84 -6.09
N ASP A 56 4.34 -8.81 -4.88
CA ASP A 56 3.62 -9.92 -4.26
C ASP A 56 2.55 -9.39 -3.27
N PRO A 57 1.48 -8.77 -3.79
CA PRO A 57 0.46 -8.13 -2.95
C PRO A 57 -0.34 -9.14 -2.10
N ASP A 58 -0.44 -10.40 -2.53
CA ASP A 58 -1.03 -11.47 -1.74
C ASP A 58 -0.21 -11.73 -0.48
N ALA A 59 1.12 -11.87 -0.59
CA ALA A 59 1.98 -11.97 0.58
C ALA A 59 1.97 -10.70 1.43
N ALA A 60 1.86 -9.51 0.83
CA ALA A 60 1.69 -8.26 1.60
C ALA A 60 0.40 -8.29 2.42
N SER A 61 -0.68 -8.86 1.87
CA SER A 61 -1.97 -8.97 2.54
C SER A 61 -2.01 -10.02 3.66
N ALA A 62 -1.08 -10.97 3.64
CA ALA A 62 -0.97 -12.05 4.63
C ALA A 62 -0.16 -11.65 5.88
N ILE A 63 0.43 -10.46 5.91
CA ILE A 63 1.19 -9.97 7.08
C ILE A 63 0.23 -9.83 8.27
N PRO A 64 0.49 -10.49 9.41
CA PRO A 64 -0.38 -10.42 10.57
C PRO A 64 -0.25 -9.06 11.27
N HIS A 65 -1.33 -8.54 11.86
CA HIS A 65 -1.35 -7.24 12.54
C HIS A 65 -0.23 -7.07 13.59
N ILE A 66 0.13 -8.14 14.29
CA ILE A 66 1.19 -8.10 15.30
C ILE A 66 2.56 -7.78 14.69
N GLU A 67 2.82 -8.15 13.44
CA GLU A 67 4.07 -7.84 12.76
C GLU A 67 4.16 -6.36 12.42
N TYR A 68 3.07 -5.73 11.97
CA TYR A 68 3.01 -4.26 11.81
C TYR A 68 3.30 -3.54 13.13
N VAL A 69 2.67 -3.95 14.24
CA VAL A 69 2.91 -3.29 15.54
C VAL A 69 4.37 -3.42 15.98
N ARG A 70 4.99 -4.58 15.73
CA ARG A 70 6.40 -4.82 16.06
C ARG A 70 7.34 -4.01 15.18
N GLU A 71 7.18 -4.10 13.86
CA GLU A 71 8.14 -3.57 12.89
C GLU A 71 7.86 -2.13 12.48
N ALA A 72 6.57 -1.77 12.34
CA ALA A 72 6.10 -0.47 11.85
C ALA A 72 5.77 0.54 12.94
N GLY A 73 5.69 0.10 14.20
CA GLY A 73 5.11 0.91 15.27
C GLY A 73 3.58 0.83 15.25
N ARG A 74 2.96 1.22 16.36
CA ARG A 74 1.52 0.99 16.57
C ARG A 74 0.66 1.64 15.48
N GLU A 75 0.95 2.90 15.14
CA GLU A 75 0.23 3.66 14.11
C GLU A 75 0.64 3.25 12.68
N GLY A 76 1.80 2.62 12.50
CA GLY A 76 2.22 2.03 11.22
C GLY A 76 1.29 0.93 10.68
N ILE A 77 0.32 0.45 11.47
CA ILE A 77 -0.76 -0.45 11.00
C ILE A 77 -1.60 0.17 9.88
N GLU A 78 -1.62 1.50 9.76
CA GLU A 78 -2.30 2.23 8.67
C GLU A 78 -1.91 1.75 7.26
N LEU A 79 -0.73 1.14 7.11
CA LEU A 79 -0.27 0.52 5.86
C LEU A 79 -1.25 -0.53 5.29
N VAL A 80 -2.18 -1.09 6.08
CA VAL A 80 -3.24 -1.97 5.55
C VAL A 80 -4.19 -1.26 4.59
N MET A 81 -4.30 0.07 4.63
CA MET A 81 -5.10 0.85 3.68
C MET A 81 -4.50 0.81 2.26
N TRP A 82 -3.17 0.71 2.15
CA TRP A 82 -2.48 0.58 0.87
C TRP A 82 -2.85 -0.71 0.14
N LEU A 83 -3.18 -1.77 0.90
CA LEU A 83 -3.68 -3.03 0.33
C LEU A 83 -5.04 -2.87 -0.36
N ILE A 84 -5.86 -1.90 0.04
CA ILE A 84 -7.15 -1.63 -0.63
C ILE A 84 -6.88 -1.07 -2.02
N ALA A 85 -6.05 -0.03 -2.13
CA ALA A 85 -5.66 0.54 -3.42
C ALA A 85 -4.96 -0.49 -4.30
N ARG A 86 -4.04 -1.26 -3.72
CA ARG A 86 -3.30 -2.31 -4.44
C ARG A 86 -4.20 -3.45 -4.94
N GLY A 87 -5.21 -3.82 -4.15
CA GLY A 87 -6.17 -4.88 -4.51
C GLY A 87 -7.10 -4.50 -5.65
N ALA A 88 -7.16 -3.22 -6.04
CA ALA A 88 -8.00 -2.75 -7.12
C ALA A 88 -7.28 -2.65 -8.49
N MET A 89 -6.00 -3.00 -8.55
CA MET A 89 -5.20 -2.92 -9.79
C MET A 89 -5.54 -4.05 -10.77
N SER A 90 -5.14 -3.92 -12.04
CA SER A 90 -5.51 -4.89 -13.09
C SER A 90 -4.83 -6.24 -12.94
N ASP A 91 -3.58 -6.27 -12.48
CA ASP A 91 -2.79 -7.50 -12.40
C ASP A 91 -3.35 -8.51 -11.39
N VAL A 92 -3.96 -8.01 -10.32
CA VAL A 92 -4.69 -8.83 -9.33
C VAL A 92 -6.03 -9.37 -9.86
N ALA A 93 -6.45 -8.93 -11.05
CA ALA A 93 -7.59 -9.42 -11.80
C ALA A 93 -7.18 -10.08 -13.14
N GLY A 94 -5.94 -10.54 -13.26
CA GLY A 94 -5.44 -11.26 -14.45
C GLY A 94 -4.82 -10.38 -15.53
N GLY A 95 -4.66 -9.08 -15.28
CA GLY A 95 -3.93 -8.16 -16.14
C GLY A 95 -2.41 -8.25 -16.01
N SER A 96 -1.71 -7.37 -16.71
CA SER A 96 -0.25 -7.25 -16.65
C SER A 96 0.22 -6.54 -15.39
N LYS A 97 1.37 -6.95 -14.85
CA LYS A 97 2.04 -6.34 -13.69
C LYS A 97 2.10 -4.80 -13.82
N PRO A 98 1.85 -4.04 -12.74
CA PRO A 98 1.85 -2.58 -12.80
C PRO A 98 3.24 -2.01 -13.05
N THR A 99 3.27 -0.83 -13.67
CA THR A 99 4.48 -0.04 -13.84
C THR A 99 4.65 0.91 -12.66
N VAL A 100 5.83 0.90 -12.03
CA VAL A 100 6.18 1.88 -10.99
C VAL A 100 6.56 3.19 -11.67
N ARG A 101 5.67 4.18 -11.65
CA ARG A 101 5.92 5.51 -12.24
C ARG A 101 6.68 6.43 -11.32
N HIS A 102 6.50 6.25 -10.02
CA HIS A 102 7.20 7.03 -9.01
C HIS A 102 7.32 6.23 -7.73
N ARG A 103 8.48 6.33 -7.08
CA ARG A 103 8.72 5.83 -5.73
C ARG A 103 9.57 6.84 -4.98
N PHE A 104 9.09 7.28 -3.84
CA PHE A 104 9.76 8.22 -2.96
C PHE A 104 9.69 7.77 -1.51
N TYR A 105 10.76 8.01 -0.78
CA TYR A 105 10.91 7.67 0.63
C TYR A 105 11.72 8.77 1.33
N HIS A 106 11.19 9.32 2.42
CA HIS A 106 11.90 10.32 3.21
C HIS A 106 11.67 10.17 4.71
N VAL A 107 12.72 10.41 5.48
CA VAL A 107 12.72 10.48 6.94
C VAL A 107 13.62 11.65 7.35
N PRO A 108 13.21 12.46 8.35
CA PRO A 108 11.93 12.42 9.03
C PRO A 108 10.87 13.30 8.34
N ALA A 109 9.60 12.93 8.50
CA ALA A 109 8.48 13.85 8.34
C ALA A 109 7.71 13.90 9.66
N SER A 110 8.08 14.84 10.54
CA SER A 110 7.68 14.80 11.95
C SER A 110 8.08 13.46 12.59
N ASN A 111 7.12 12.67 13.08
CA ASN A 111 7.35 11.38 13.71
C ASN A 111 7.21 10.18 12.75
N THR A 112 7.06 10.44 11.45
CA THR A 112 6.70 9.42 10.46
C THR A 112 7.68 9.34 9.30
N ALA A 113 7.82 8.15 8.73
CA ALA A 113 8.44 7.96 7.43
C ALA A 113 7.42 8.25 6.31
N VAL A 114 7.73 9.21 5.44
CA VAL A 114 6.90 9.48 4.26
C VAL A 114 7.27 8.51 3.15
N GLY A 115 6.26 7.76 2.70
CA GLY A 115 6.31 6.96 1.49
C GLY A 115 5.32 7.50 0.45
N HIS A 116 5.74 7.53 -0.81
CA HIS A 116 4.86 7.89 -1.92
C HIS A 116 5.16 6.96 -3.10
N LEU A 117 4.14 6.28 -3.59
CA LEU A 117 4.22 5.30 -4.67
C LEU A 117 3.12 5.58 -5.70
N ILE A 118 3.50 5.68 -6.97
CA ILE A 118 2.56 5.75 -8.08
C ILE A 118 2.71 4.48 -8.90
N LEU A 119 1.66 3.66 -8.90
CA LEU A 119 1.54 2.46 -9.72
C LEU A 119 0.52 2.72 -10.82
N GLU A 120 0.90 2.42 -12.05
CA GLU A 120 0.01 2.48 -13.20
C GLU A 120 -0.32 1.05 -13.64
N ASN A 121 -1.59 0.78 -13.96
CA ASN A 121 -2.00 -0.50 -14.52
C ASN A 121 -1.17 -0.80 -15.79
N GLY A 122 -0.73 -2.04 -15.94
CA GLY A 122 -0.07 -2.47 -17.17
C GLY A 122 -1.05 -2.35 -18.35
N ILE A 123 -0.56 -1.89 -19.50
CA ILE A 123 -1.33 -1.86 -20.74
C ILE A 123 -1.66 -3.32 -21.10
N SER A 124 -2.93 -3.67 -21.16
CA SER A 124 -3.38 -4.91 -21.80
C SER A 124 -3.14 -4.79 -23.30
N ALA A 125 -2.44 -5.75 -23.88
CA ALA A 125 -2.30 -5.86 -25.34
C ALA A 125 -3.66 -6.08 -26.01
#